data_AF-A0A7S1RKP1-F1
#
_entry.id   AF-A0A7S1RKP1-F1
#
_cell.length_a   1.000
_cell.length_b   1.000
_cell.length_c   1.000
_cell.angle_alpha   90.00
_cell.angle_beta   90.00
_cell.angle_gamma   90.00
#
_symmetry.space_group_name_H-M   'P 1'
#
loop_
_entity.id
_entity.type
_entity.pdbx_description
1 polymer ?
#
loop_
_entity_poly.entity_id
_entity_poly.type
_entity_poly.pdbx_seq_one_letter_code
_entity_poly.pdbx_strand_id
1 'polypeptide(L)'
;QAQPAAGDGFSSPDWHCHAPSAMEDPSAAGKRVAVRNLAGNLLGELEVDARTTGHKLKNLIAARWQLPPECQELLLGTSVLDDRGTLGQDSAFTCSEVLAVTLVMSLEKVYRRCEDASAKVRQRAVQALANAATKNDERAINAVSARLEDSSAIVKGAAVKAFPRVAERGNECAVGAATARLSSADADVRRAAVEALAQVAEKGDHGSIEKLMECLQDPNHHVRLATNEALAQ
;
A
#
# COMPACT_ATOMS: atom_id res chain seq x y z
N GLN A 1 -35.91 69.48 -55.23
CA GLN A 1 -34.61 69.98 -55.75
C GLN A 1 -33.62 69.89 -54.58
N ALA A 2 -32.48 69.22 -54.64
CA ALA A 2 -31.92 68.34 -55.67
C ALA A 2 -30.92 67.33 -55.04
N GLN A 3 -30.70 66.18 -55.68
CA GLN A 3 -29.48 65.35 -55.62
C GLN A 3 -28.49 65.86 -56.70
N PRO A 4 -27.16 65.57 -56.73
CA PRO A 4 -26.43 64.30 -56.46
C PRO A 4 -25.26 64.49 -55.44
N ALA A 5 -24.20 63.68 -55.28
CA ALA A 5 -23.68 62.44 -55.94
C ALA A 5 -23.00 61.53 -54.87
N ALA A 6 -22.92 60.19 -55.00
CA ALA A 6 -21.99 59.32 -55.77
C ALA A 6 -20.52 59.28 -55.27
N GLY A 7 -20.00 58.05 -55.08
CA GLY A 7 -18.64 57.72 -54.61
C GLY A 7 -18.62 57.23 -53.14
N ASP A 8 -17.98 56.13 -52.75
CA ASP A 8 -17.31 55.07 -53.52
C ASP A 8 -17.43 53.73 -52.77
N GLY A 9 -17.25 52.61 -53.49
CA GLY A 9 -17.30 51.28 -52.89
C GLY A 9 -16.05 50.95 -52.07
N PHE A 10 -16.25 50.36 -50.89
CA PHE A 10 -15.19 49.63 -50.18
C PHE A 10 -15.77 48.33 -49.63
N SER A 11 -15.21 47.20 -50.04
CA SER A 11 -15.63 45.88 -49.58
C SER A 11 -15.34 45.71 -48.09
N SER A 12 -16.26 45.09 -47.35
CA SER A 12 -15.95 44.53 -46.03
C SER A 12 -14.81 43.52 -46.15
N PRO A 13 -13.74 43.64 -45.36
CA PRO A 13 -13.00 42.47 -44.91
C PRO A 13 -13.93 41.64 -44.02
N ASP A 14 -14.11 40.35 -44.31
CA ASP A 14 -14.73 39.45 -43.34
C ASP A 14 -13.75 39.24 -42.17
N TRP A 15 -13.91 40.01 -41.10
CA TRP A 15 -13.31 39.69 -39.80
C TRP A 15 -14.03 38.49 -39.21
N HIS A 16 -13.80 37.31 -39.79
CA HIS A 16 -13.98 36.06 -39.09
C HIS A 16 -13.02 36.04 -37.91
N CYS A 17 -13.53 36.53 -36.77
CA CYS A 17 -12.96 36.26 -35.46
C CYS A 17 -12.97 34.75 -35.26
N HIS A 18 -11.89 34.09 -35.68
CA HIS A 18 -11.52 32.80 -35.14
C HIS A 18 -11.33 32.99 -33.64
N ALA A 19 -12.39 32.69 -32.88
CA ALA A 19 -12.29 32.49 -31.46
C ALA A 19 -11.13 31.51 -31.23
N PRO A 20 -10.21 31.77 -30.27
CA PRO A 20 -9.18 30.80 -29.94
C PRO A 20 -9.86 29.49 -29.62
N SER A 21 -9.52 28.44 -30.38
CA SER A 21 -9.99 27.09 -30.12
C SER A 21 -9.78 26.77 -28.65
N ALA A 22 -10.85 26.31 -27.99
CA ALA A 22 -10.92 25.86 -26.59
C ALA A 22 -9.75 26.26 -25.69
N MET A 23 -10.00 27.15 -24.72
CA MET A 23 -9.12 27.28 -23.55
C MET A 23 -8.84 25.88 -22.98
N GLU A 24 -7.64 25.35 -23.24
CA GLU A 24 -7.10 24.26 -22.46
C GLU A 24 -7.02 24.78 -21.03
N ASP A 25 -7.77 24.15 -20.12
CA ASP A 25 -7.79 24.53 -18.71
C ASP A 25 -6.33 24.52 -18.22
N PRO A 26 -5.72 25.67 -17.84
CA PRO A 26 -4.30 25.71 -17.48
C PRO A 26 -4.00 24.91 -16.20
N SER A 27 -5.03 24.41 -15.49
CA SER A 27 -4.88 23.44 -14.41
C SER A 27 -4.76 21.97 -14.88
N ALA A 28 -4.84 21.71 -16.18
CA ALA A 28 -4.60 20.40 -16.81
C ALA A 28 -3.12 20.16 -17.17
N ALA A 29 -2.26 21.18 -17.11
CA ALA A 29 -0.82 21.01 -17.31
C ALA A 29 -0.25 20.04 -16.26
N GLY A 30 0.43 18.99 -16.73
CA GLY A 30 1.06 17.99 -15.87
C GLY A 30 2.20 18.61 -15.05
N LYS A 31 2.20 18.37 -13.73
CA LYS A 31 3.31 18.71 -12.85
C LYS A 31 4.30 17.55 -12.79
N ARG A 32 5.60 17.84 -12.85
CA ARG A 32 6.65 16.85 -12.54
C ARG A 32 6.87 16.82 -11.03
N VAL A 33 6.88 15.62 -10.45
CA VAL A 33 7.18 15.38 -9.04
C VAL A 33 8.49 14.61 -8.94
N ALA A 34 9.52 15.26 -8.42
CA ALA A 34 10.80 14.65 -8.12
C ALA A 34 10.74 13.99 -6.73
N VAL A 35 10.68 12.66 -6.71
CA VAL A 35 10.66 11.86 -5.47
C VAL A 35 12.09 11.66 -4.98
N ARG A 36 12.39 12.12 -3.77
CA ARG A 36 13.73 12.06 -3.15
C ARG A 36 13.72 11.24 -1.87
N ASN A 37 14.87 10.73 -1.45
CA ASN A 37 15.03 10.16 -0.10
C ASN A 37 15.43 11.23 0.93
N LEU A 38 15.54 10.85 2.21
CA LEU A 38 15.97 11.76 3.30
C LEU A 38 17.36 12.39 3.11
N ALA A 39 18.24 11.78 2.32
CA ALA A 39 19.55 12.36 1.98
C ALA A 39 19.49 13.37 0.81
N GLY A 40 18.30 13.62 0.25
CA GLY A 40 18.09 14.49 -0.91
C GLY A 40 18.33 13.82 -2.26
N ASN A 41 18.76 12.54 -2.29
CA ASN A 41 19.02 11.80 -3.53
C ASN A 41 17.71 11.55 -4.29
N LEU A 42 17.72 11.76 -5.61
CA LEU A 42 16.58 11.50 -6.48
C LEU A 42 16.35 9.98 -6.63
N LEU A 43 15.16 9.51 -6.26
CA LEU A 43 14.69 8.13 -6.48
C LEU A 43 14.04 7.98 -7.87
N GLY A 44 13.52 9.08 -8.40
CA GLY A 44 13.01 9.23 -9.75
C GLY A 44 11.96 10.33 -9.83
N GLU A 45 11.35 10.48 -11.01
CA GLU A 45 10.31 11.47 -11.27
C GLU A 45 8.99 10.80 -11.66
N LEU A 46 7.89 11.48 -11.37
CA LEU A 46 6.53 11.14 -11.78
C LEU A 46 5.87 12.34 -12.44
N GLU A 47 5.12 12.13 -13.51
CA GLU A 47 4.20 13.13 -14.06
C GLU A 47 2.82 12.93 -13.45
N VAL A 48 2.22 14.00 -12.92
CA VAL A 48 0.94 13.97 -12.21
C VAL A 48 0.09 15.19 -12.54
N ASP A 49 -1.23 15.03 -12.53
CA ASP A 49 -2.15 16.16 -12.70
C ASP A 49 -1.99 17.14 -11.52
N ALA A 50 -2.16 18.44 -11.75
CA ALA A 50 -2.07 19.46 -10.69
C ALA A 50 -3.05 19.24 -9.51
N ARG A 51 -4.14 18.49 -9.75
CA ARG A 51 -5.17 18.12 -8.75
C ARG A 51 -4.91 16.76 -8.09
N THR A 52 -3.75 16.15 -8.31
CA THR A 52 -3.35 14.87 -7.69
C THR A 52 -3.31 14.99 -6.17
N THR A 53 -4.01 14.08 -5.48
CA THR A 53 -4.02 13.98 -4.02
C THR A 53 -2.81 13.22 -3.49
N GLY A 54 -2.46 13.43 -2.22
CA GLY A 54 -1.46 12.62 -1.52
C GLY A 54 -1.74 11.11 -1.61
N HIS A 55 -3.01 10.70 -1.52
CA HIS A 55 -3.39 9.30 -1.74
C HIS A 55 -3.07 8.78 -3.15
N LYS A 56 -3.40 9.55 -4.21
CA LYS A 56 -3.08 9.17 -5.60
C LYS A 56 -1.57 9.13 -5.81
N LEU A 57 -0.82 10.10 -5.28
CA LEU A 57 0.65 10.11 -5.35
C LEU A 57 1.26 8.90 -4.64
N LYS A 58 0.80 8.54 -3.43
CA LYS A 58 1.28 7.34 -2.73
C LYS A 58 1.03 6.05 -3.51
N ASN A 59 -0.12 5.93 -4.17
CA ASN A 59 -0.42 4.77 -5.02
C ASN A 59 0.49 4.72 -6.26
N LEU A 60 0.82 5.86 -6.88
CA LEU A 60 1.79 5.93 -7.99
C LEU A 60 3.19 5.53 -7.54
N ILE A 61 3.64 6.03 -6.38
CA ILE A 61 4.91 5.64 -5.76
C ILE A 61 4.91 4.14 -5.43
N ALA A 62 3.80 3.59 -4.92
CA ALA A 62 3.67 2.17 -4.63
C ALA A 62 3.77 1.30 -5.88
N ALA A 63 3.12 1.69 -6.98
CA ALA A 63 3.23 0.97 -8.25
C ALA A 63 4.66 1.03 -8.82
N ARG A 64 5.34 2.18 -8.69
CA ARG A 64 6.64 2.43 -9.33
C ARG A 64 7.86 1.88 -8.58
N TRP A 65 7.78 1.80 -7.24
CA TRP A 65 8.88 1.32 -6.37
C TRP A 65 8.46 0.17 -5.45
N GLN A 66 7.27 -0.43 -5.65
CA GLN A 66 6.75 -1.60 -4.91
C GLN A 66 6.60 -1.38 -3.39
N LEU A 67 6.61 -0.11 -2.94
CA LEU A 67 6.52 0.30 -1.55
C LEU A 67 5.05 0.53 -1.14
N PRO A 68 4.47 -0.24 -0.20
CA PRO A 68 3.06 -0.10 0.18
C PRO A 68 2.69 1.34 0.59
N PRO A 69 1.55 1.91 0.15
CA PRO A 69 1.10 3.24 0.54
C PRO A 69 1.04 3.47 2.05
N GLU A 70 0.79 2.40 2.82
CA GLU A 70 0.75 2.37 4.27
C GLU A 70 2.11 2.68 4.92
N CYS A 71 3.22 2.38 4.24
CA CYS A 71 4.59 2.63 4.68
C CYS A 71 5.09 4.04 4.31
N GLN A 72 4.35 4.79 3.50
CA GLN A 72 4.81 6.03 2.88
C GLN A 72 4.42 7.29 3.67
N GLU A 73 5.44 8.06 4.04
CA GLU A 73 5.32 9.40 4.57
C GLU A 73 5.98 10.37 3.58
N LEU A 74 5.16 11.22 2.96
CA LEU A 74 5.59 12.15 1.92
C LEU A 74 5.72 13.53 2.54
N LEU A 75 6.87 14.19 2.37
CA LEU A 75 7.12 15.53 2.88
C LEU A 75 7.23 16.52 1.70
N LEU A 76 6.56 17.66 1.85
CA LEU A 76 6.68 18.84 1.00
C LEU A 76 7.39 19.92 1.82
N GLY A 77 8.70 20.07 1.61
CA GLY A 77 9.55 20.87 2.49
C GLY A 77 9.53 20.30 3.92
N THR A 78 8.95 21.05 4.86
CA THR A 78 8.80 20.67 6.28
C THR A 78 7.45 20.05 6.62
N SER A 79 6.48 20.06 5.70
CA SER A 79 5.10 19.61 5.96
C SER A 79 4.86 18.17 5.49
N VAL A 80 4.19 17.36 6.30
CA VAL A 80 3.71 16.03 5.89
C VAL A 80 2.50 16.20 4.98
N LEU A 81 2.58 15.68 3.76
CA LEU A 81 1.46 15.58 2.84
C LEU A 81 0.49 14.48 3.32
N ASP A 82 -0.72 14.91 3.69
CA ASP A 82 -1.79 14.01 4.09
C ASP A 82 -2.43 13.31 2.88
N ASP A 83 -3.28 12.31 3.13
CA ASP A 83 -3.88 11.53 2.04
C ASP A 83 -4.92 12.33 1.22
N ARG A 84 -5.49 13.42 1.78
CA ARG A 84 -6.56 14.22 1.14
C ARG A 84 -6.04 15.49 0.47
N GLY A 85 -4.96 16.09 0.96
CA GLY A 85 -4.36 17.29 0.39
C GLY A 85 -3.94 17.11 -1.06
N THR A 86 -4.00 18.20 -1.82
CA THR A 86 -3.62 18.22 -3.24
C THR A 86 -2.32 18.99 -3.45
N LEU A 87 -1.51 18.54 -4.42
CA LEU A 87 -0.20 19.13 -4.77
C LEU A 87 -0.27 20.56 -5.38
N GLY A 88 -1.47 21.16 -5.41
CA GLY A 88 -1.73 22.48 -5.98
C GLY A 88 -2.40 23.47 -5.03
N GLN A 89 -2.71 23.09 -3.77
CA GLN A 89 -3.42 23.98 -2.84
C GLN A 89 -2.53 24.98 -2.09
N ASP A 90 -1.25 24.66 -1.86
CA ASP A 90 -0.31 25.61 -1.27
C ASP A 90 0.33 26.50 -2.36
N SER A 91 0.04 27.81 -2.27
CA SER A 91 0.53 28.83 -3.21
C SER A 91 2.06 29.01 -3.20
N ALA A 92 2.74 28.57 -2.14
CA ALA A 92 4.20 28.56 -2.06
C ALA A 92 4.86 27.58 -3.05
N PHE A 93 4.16 26.51 -3.46
CA PHE A 93 4.71 25.45 -4.31
C PHE A 93 4.22 25.52 -5.77
N THR A 94 3.35 26.47 -6.12
CA THR A 94 2.73 26.55 -7.46
C THR A 94 3.62 27.15 -8.55
N CYS A 95 4.72 27.81 -8.22
CA CYS A 95 5.61 28.45 -9.22
C CYS A 95 6.76 27.57 -9.75
N SER A 96 6.94 26.34 -9.26
CA SER A 96 7.98 25.43 -9.76
C SER A 96 7.40 24.39 -10.73
N GLU A 97 8.00 24.23 -11.91
CA GLU A 97 7.66 23.15 -12.85
C GLU A 97 7.90 21.75 -12.25
N VAL A 98 8.86 21.65 -11.33
CA VAL A 98 9.20 20.41 -10.62
C VAL A 98 8.95 20.58 -9.12
N LEU A 99 8.03 19.78 -8.58
CA LEU A 99 7.75 19.69 -7.16
C LEU A 99 8.66 18.63 -6.51
N ALA A 100 9.46 19.03 -5.53
CA ALA A 100 10.28 18.07 -4.76
C ALA A 100 9.46 17.47 -3.61
N VAL A 101 9.34 16.14 -3.59
CA VAL A 101 8.72 15.36 -2.51
C VAL A 101 9.77 14.47 -1.87
N THR A 102 9.97 14.58 -0.55
CA THR A 102 10.82 13.65 0.19
C THR A 102 9.98 12.47 0.66
N LEU A 103 10.28 11.28 0.17
CA LEU A 103 9.71 10.01 0.59
C LEU A 103 10.49 9.49 1.82
N VAL A 104 9.77 9.33 2.92
CA VAL A 104 10.20 8.65 4.13
C VAL A 104 9.44 7.33 4.24
N MET A 105 10.15 6.25 4.56
CA MET A 105 9.56 4.95 4.85
C MET A 105 9.40 4.80 6.37
N SER A 106 8.21 4.43 6.83
CA SER A 106 7.96 4.18 8.27
C SER A 106 6.94 3.06 8.48
N LEU A 107 7.32 2.07 9.29
CA LEU A 107 6.42 0.99 9.70
C LEU A 107 5.57 1.33 10.93
N GLU A 108 5.84 2.44 11.64
CA GLU A 108 5.07 2.81 12.85
C GLU A 108 3.57 3.01 12.57
N LYS A 109 3.24 3.63 11.42
CA LYS A 109 1.85 3.77 10.98
C LYS A 109 1.25 2.44 10.53
N VAL A 110 2.06 1.52 10.00
CA VAL A 110 1.63 0.18 9.60
C VAL A 110 1.29 -0.66 10.82
N TYR A 111 2.14 -0.65 11.86
CA TYR A 111 1.89 -1.36 13.12
C TYR A 111 0.58 -0.91 13.78
N ARG A 112 0.32 0.40 13.87
CA ARG A 112 -0.97 0.91 14.38
C ARG A 112 -2.15 0.49 13.50
N ARG A 113 -2.00 0.52 12.16
CA ARG A 113 -3.04 0.07 11.22
C ARG A 113 -3.32 -1.43 11.27
N CYS A 114 -2.42 -2.25 11.84
CA CYS A 114 -2.72 -3.65 12.13
C CYS A 114 -3.82 -3.80 13.19
N GLU A 115 -4.09 -2.79 14.01
CA GLU A 115 -5.09 -2.79 15.09
C GLU A 115 -6.35 -1.96 14.77
N ASP A 116 -6.44 -1.43 13.54
CA ASP A 116 -7.56 -0.60 13.09
C ASP A 116 -8.91 -1.35 13.17
N ALA A 117 -9.99 -0.65 13.52
CA ALA A 117 -11.33 -1.24 13.59
C ALA A 117 -11.78 -1.87 12.26
N SER A 118 -11.36 -1.30 11.12
CA SER A 118 -11.65 -1.80 9.78
C SER A 118 -10.76 -2.97 9.38
N ALA A 119 -11.36 -4.14 9.18
CA ALA A 119 -10.66 -5.33 8.69
C ALA A 119 -9.91 -5.09 7.36
N LYS A 120 -10.41 -4.20 6.48
CA LYS A 120 -9.72 -3.83 5.24
C LYS A 120 -8.42 -3.04 5.50
N VAL A 121 -8.37 -2.23 6.56
CA VAL A 121 -7.16 -1.49 6.96
C VAL A 121 -6.15 -2.46 7.59
N ARG A 122 -6.60 -3.35 8.48
CA ARG A 122 -5.75 -4.42 9.06
C ARG A 122 -5.15 -5.33 7.99
N GLN A 123 -5.97 -5.77 7.03
CA GLN A 123 -5.52 -6.59 5.89
C GLN A 123 -4.41 -5.90 5.08
N ARG A 124 -4.59 -4.61 4.75
CA ARG A 124 -3.57 -3.82 4.04
C ARG A 124 -2.30 -3.64 4.87
N ALA A 125 -2.43 -3.43 6.18
CA ALA A 125 -1.28 -3.30 7.06
C ALA A 125 -0.45 -4.60 7.14
N VAL A 126 -1.10 -5.76 7.26
CA VAL A 126 -0.44 -7.08 7.19
C VAL A 126 0.26 -7.28 5.84
N GLN A 127 -0.41 -6.94 4.73
CA GLN A 127 0.18 -7.03 3.40
C GLN A 127 1.35 -6.06 3.20
N ALA A 128 1.32 -4.90 3.88
CA ALA A 128 2.40 -3.93 3.87
C ALA A 128 3.61 -4.40 4.67
N LEU A 129 3.42 -5.00 5.85
CA LEU A 129 4.49 -5.66 6.60
C LEU A 129 5.14 -6.76 5.75
N ALA A 130 4.36 -7.62 5.11
CA ALA A 130 4.87 -8.67 4.22
C ALA A 130 5.68 -8.15 3.01
N ASN A 131 5.51 -6.88 2.63
CA ASN A 131 6.21 -6.24 1.52
C ASN A 131 7.44 -5.42 1.95
N ALA A 132 7.44 -4.86 3.16
CA ALA A 132 8.38 -3.80 3.56
C ALA A 132 9.07 -4.03 4.92
N ALA A 133 8.67 -5.03 5.71
CA ALA A 133 9.39 -5.40 6.91
C ALA A 133 10.71 -6.10 6.57
N THR A 134 11.73 -5.88 7.40
CA THR A 134 12.94 -6.69 7.36
C THR A 134 12.59 -8.14 7.69
N LYS A 135 13.15 -9.08 6.93
CA LYS A 135 12.95 -10.51 7.17
C LYS A 135 13.54 -10.91 8.53
N ASN A 136 12.84 -11.76 9.27
CA ASN A 136 13.12 -12.13 10.66
C ASN A 136 13.01 -10.97 11.69
N ASP A 137 12.37 -9.84 11.35
CA ASP A 137 12.01 -8.80 12.32
C ASP A 137 10.94 -9.34 13.29
N GLU A 138 11.31 -9.51 14.56
CA GLU A 138 10.42 -10.04 15.60
C GLU A 138 9.14 -9.23 15.77
N ARG A 139 9.18 -7.90 15.61
CA ARG A 139 8.01 -7.03 15.75
C ARG A 139 7.08 -7.21 14.57
N ALA A 140 7.61 -7.40 13.35
CA ALA A 140 6.83 -7.74 12.18
C ALA A 140 6.21 -9.14 12.29
N ILE A 141 6.99 -10.14 12.73
CA ILE A 141 6.51 -11.51 12.98
C ILE A 141 5.38 -11.50 14.02
N ASN A 142 5.57 -10.84 15.16
CA ASN A 142 4.57 -10.75 16.22
C ASN A 142 3.30 -10.02 15.75
N ALA A 143 3.43 -8.92 15.00
CA ALA A 143 2.29 -8.17 14.46
C ALA A 143 1.48 -8.99 13.43
N VAL A 144 2.15 -9.73 12.54
CA VAL A 144 1.50 -10.64 11.58
C VAL A 144 0.88 -11.84 12.30
N SER A 145 1.58 -12.43 13.27
CA SER A 145 1.09 -13.57 14.05
C SER A 145 -0.15 -13.23 14.87
N ALA A 146 -0.20 -12.05 15.49
CA ALA A 146 -1.38 -11.53 16.17
C ALA A 146 -2.61 -11.33 15.24
N ARG A 147 -2.45 -11.45 13.91
CA ARG A 147 -3.53 -11.40 12.92
C ARG A 147 -3.97 -12.78 12.41
N LEU A 148 -3.32 -13.87 12.82
CA LEU A 148 -3.86 -15.24 12.71
C LEU A 148 -5.09 -15.44 13.63
N GLU A 149 -5.20 -14.64 14.70
CA GLU A 149 -6.33 -14.60 15.64
C GLU A 149 -7.44 -13.60 15.23
N ASP A 150 -7.34 -12.95 14.07
CA ASP A 150 -8.28 -11.90 13.70
C ASP A 150 -9.72 -12.42 13.56
N SER A 151 -10.69 -11.62 13.99
CA SER A 151 -12.12 -11.94 13.81
C SER A 151 -12.55 -11.97 12.35
N SER A 152 -11.77 -11.37 11.44
CA SER A 152 -12.04 -11.33 10.01
C SER A 152 -11.22 -12.35 9.23
N ALA A 153 -11.89 -13.26 8.53
CA ALA A 153 -11.27 -14.29 7.70
C ALA A 153 -10.31 -13.71 6.62
N ILE A 154 -10.60 -12.52 6.07
CA ILE A 154 -9.71 -11.88 5.09
C ILE A 154 -8.38 -11.40 5.69
N VAL A 155 -8.37 -11.13 7.01
CA VAL A 155 -7.17 -10.73 7.75
C VAL A 155 -6.39 -11.96 8.18
N LYS A 156 -7.06 -13.02 8.69
CA LYS A 156 -6.43 -14.33 8.96
C LYS A 156 -5.74 -14.88 7.71
N GLY A 157 -6.43 -14.90 6.58
CA GLY A 157 -5.86 -15.35 5.30
C GLY A 157 -4.75 -14.43 4.74
N ALA A 158 -4.71 -13.15 5.12
CA ALA A 158 -3.58 -12.27 4.79
C ALA A 158 -2.37 -12.55 5.70
N ALA A 159 -2.60 -12.85 6.98
CA ALA A 159 -1.55 -13.21 7.94
C ALA A 159 -0.84 -14.51 7.53
N VAL A 160 -1.60 -15.57 7.20
CA VAL A 160 -1.06 -16.85 6.69
C VAL A 160 -0.16 -16.63 5.46
N LYS A 161 -0.55 -15.74 4.53
CA LYS A 161 0.23 -15.41 3.32
C LYS A 161 1.43 -14.48 3.58
N ALA A 162 1.43 -13.78 4.71
CA ALA A 162 2.51 -12.88 5.11
C ALA A 162 3.64 -13.61 5.83
N PHE A 163 3.35 -14.71 6.55
CA PHE A 163 4.32 -15.49 7.34
C PHE A 163 5.65 -15.79 6.62
N PRO A 164 5.69 -16.47 5.45
CA PRO A 164 6.95 -16.81 4.77
C PRO A 164 7.68 -15.60 4.18
N ARG A 165 7.10 -14.40 4.26
CA ARG A 165 7.69 -13.15 3.79
C ARG A 165 8.32 -12.34 4.91
N VAL A 166 7.77 -12.44 6.13
CA VAL A 166 8.34 -11.81 7.34
C VAL A 166 9.29 -12.73 8.09
N ALA A 167 9.24 -14.05 7.89
CA ALA A 167 10.08 -15.03 8.55
C ALA A 167 10.71 -16.04 7.59
N GLU A 168 11.87 -16.57 7.96
CA GLU A 168 12.52 -17.70 7.31
C GLU A 168 12.05 -19.04 7.87
N ARG A 169 12.27 -20.12 7.10
CA ARG A 169 12.06 -21.47 7.62
C ARG A 169 13.08 -21.73 8.74
N GLY A 170 12.62 -22.31 9.83
CA GLY A 170 13.41 -22.49 11.06
C GLY A 170 13.49 -21.26 11.96
N ASN A 171 12.82 -20.14 11.65
CA ASN A 171 12.79 -18.99 12.55
C ASN A 171 11.98 -19.32 13.82
N GLU A 172 12.68 -19.45 14.96
CA GLU A 172 12.09 -19.86 16.25
C GLU A 172 10.95 -18.95 16.70
N CYS A 173 11.04 -17.63 16.49
CA CYS A 173 10.00 -16.68 16.86
C CYS A 173 8.70 -16.94 16.07
N ALA A 174 8.81 -17.17 14.75
CA ALA A 174 7.67 -17.46 13.89
C ALA A 174 7.07 -18.85 14.16
N VAL A 175 7.92 -19.86 14.34
CA VAL A 175 7.50 -21.23 14.73
C VAL A 175 6.77 -21.20 16.07
N GLY A 176 7.35 -20.59 17.10
CA GLY A 176 6.71 -20.45 18.42
C GLY A 176 5.40 -19.67 18.38
N ALA A 177 5.35 -18.56 17.65
CA ALA A 177 4.15 -17.72 17.56
C ALA A 177 3.01 -18.36 16.74
N ALA A 178 3.32 -19.25 15.78
CA ALA A 178 2.32 -20.09 15.12
C ALA A 178 1.88 -21.25 16.03
N THR A 179 2.83 -21.98 16.63
CA THR A 179 2.56 -23.12 17.53
C THR A 179 1.66 -22.74 18.72
N ALA A 180 1.87 -21.56 19.32
CA ALA A 180 1.03 -21.05 20.40
C ALA A 180 -0.47 -20.93 20.05
N ARG A 181 -0.81 -20.87 18.76
CA ARG A 181 -2.19 -20.70 18.26
C ARG A 181 -2.88 -22.02 17.91
N LEU A 182 -2.15 -23.14 17.90
CA LEU A 182 -2.71 -24.48 17.74
C LEU A 182 -3.64 -24.87 18.90
N SER A 183 -3.51 -24.22 20.07
CA SER A 183 -4.39 -24.43 21.23
C SER A 183 -5.58 -23.46 21.29
N SER A 184 -5.85 -22.65 20.25
CA SER A 184 -6.97 -21.71 20.22
C SER A 184 -8.33 -22.41 20.27
N ALA A 185 -9.32 -21.82 20.94
CA ALA A 185 -10.70 -22.31 20.91
C ALA A 185 -11.35 -22.19 19.51
N ASP A 186 -10.97 -21.18 18.73
CA ASP A 186 -11.46 -20.98 17.35
C ASP A 186 -10.72 -21.92 16.38
N ALA A 187 -11.47 -22.79 15.71
CA ALA A 187 -10.93 -23.73 14.73
C ALA A 187 -10.35 -23.04 13.49
N ASP A 188 -10.83 -21.85 13.09
CA ASP A 188 -10.22 -21.09 12.00
C ASP A 188 -8.85 -20.53 12.40
N VAL A 189 -8.64 -20.20 13.68
CA VAL A 189 -7.33 -19.79 14.20
C VAL A 189 -6.39 -20.99 14.24
N ARG A 190 -6.84 -22.15 14.73
CA ARG A 190 -6.03 -23.38 14.73
C ARG A 190 -5.62 -23.78 13.31
N ARG A 191 -6.54 -23.72 12.35
CA ARG A 191 -6.26 -23.94 10.93
C ARG A 191 -5.24 -22.95 10.38
N ALA A 192 -5.43 -21.65 10.61
CA ALA A 192 -4.49 -20.62 10.17
C ALA A 192 -3.09 -20.81 10.81
N ALA A 193 -3.03 -21.29 12.05
CA ALA A 193 -1.80 -21.63 12.74
C ALA A 193 -1.08 -22.85 12.11
N VAL A 194 -1.82 -23.92 11.75
CA VAL A 194 -1.28 -25.06 10.98
C VAL A 194 -0.76 -24.60 9.62
N GLU A 195 -1.54 -23.83 8.86
CA GLU A 195 -1.17 -23.29 7.54
C GLU A 195 0.08 -22.40 7.63
N ALA A 196 0.21 -21.59 8.70
CA ALA A 196 1.38 -20.75 8.96
C ALA A 196 2.61 -21.58 9.36
N LEU A 197 2.44 -22.55 10.27
CA LEU A 197 3.52 -23.41 10.75
C LEU A 197 4.13 -24.24 9.61
N ALA A 198 3.30 -24.79 8.71
CA ALA A 198 3.75 -25.49 7.51
C ALA A 198 4.68 -24.65 6.61
N GLN A 199 4.55 -23.32 6.62
CA GLN A 199 5.35 -22.40 5.82
C GLN A 199 6.66 -21.98 6.49
N VAL A 200 6.75 -21.99 7.83
CA VAL A 200 7.93 -21.51 8.58
C VAL A 200 8.66 -22.56 9.42
N ALA A 201 8.09 -23.75 9.65
CA ALA A 201 8.82 -24.85 10.27
C ALA A 201 9.94 -25.35 9.34
N GLU A 202 11.08 -25.73 9.92
CA GLU A 202 12.12 -26.43 9.17
C GLU A 202 11.70 -27.89 8.89
N LYS A 203 12.16 -28.46 7.76
CA LYS A 203 11.79 -29.82 7.40
C LYS A 203 12.45 -30.80 8.37
N GLY A 204 11.63 -31.54 9.11
CA GLY A 204 12.12 -32.44 10.17
C GLY A 204 12.24 -31.78 11.54
N ASP A 205 11.70 -30.57 11.75
CA ASP A 205 11.49 -30.03 13.10
C ASP A 205 10.53 -30.94 13.88
N HIS A 206 11.08 -31.70 14.82
CA HIS A 206 10.33 -32.68 15.60
C HIS A 206 9.29 -32.00 16.50
N GLY A 207 9.57 -30.80 17.03
CA GLY A 207 8.62 -30.08 17.89
C GLY A 207 7.39 -29.61 17.10
N SER A 208 7.60 -29.09 15.90
CA SER A 208 6.49 -28.78 14.98
C SER A 208 5.72 -30.03 14.55
N ILE A 209 6.40 -31.14 14.25
CA ILE A 209 5.74 -32.40 13.84
C ILE A 209 4.88 -32.97 14.97
N GLU A 210 5.39 -33.04 16.21
CA GLU A 210 4.62 -33.49 17.37
C GLU A 210 3.35 -32.65 17.57
N LYS A 211 3.46 -31.33 17.48
CA LYS A 211 2.33 -30.40 17.61
C LYS A 211 1.32 -30.55 16.46
N LEU A 212 1.77 -30.81 15.24
CA LEU A 212 0.87 -31.14 14.12
C LEU A 212 0.20 -32.51 14.31
N MET A 213 0.89 -33.51 14.85
CA MET A 213 0.28 -34.82 15.14
C MET A 213 -0.88 -34.72 16.15
N GLU A 214 -0.81 -33.81 17.13
CA GLU A 214 -1.95 -33.50 18.01
C GLU A 214 -3.17 -32.97 17.21
N CYS A 215 -2.94 -32.10 16.22
CA CYS A 215 -3.98 -31.53 15.35
C CYS A 215 -4.63 -32.54 14.40
N LEU A 216 -4.07 -33.74 14.19
CA LEU A 216 -4.75 -34.82 13.45
C LEU A 216 -5.99 -35.33 14.19
N GLN A 217 -6.07 -35.14 15.51
CA GLN A 217 -7.25 -35.49 16.33
C GLN A 217 -8.18 -34.30 16.58
N ASP A 218 -7.98 -33.16 15.91
CA ASP A 218 -8.79 -31.96 16.12
C ASP A 218 -10.28 -32.24 15.82
N PRO A 219 -11.24 -31.75 16.61
CA PRO A 219 -12.66 -31.92 16.33
C PRO A 219 -13.09 -31.37 14.95
N ASN A 220 -12.45 -30.30 14.47
CA ASN A 220 -12.78 -29.65 13.20
C ASN A 220 -12.06 -30.32 12.01
N HIS A 221 -12.84 -30.72 11.00
CA HIS A 221 -12.31 -31.42 9.83
C HIS A 221 -11.37 -30.58 8.96
N HIS A 222 -11.52 -29.25 8.92
CA HIS A 222 -10.62 -28.38 8.17
C HIS A 222 -9.24 -28.27 8.83
N VAL A 223 -9.18 -28.31 10.17
CA VAL A 223 -7.90 -28.37 10.90
C VAL A 223 -7.19 -29.69 10.60
N ARG A 224 -7.91 -30.82 10.68
CA ARG A 224 -7.34 -32.13 10.31
C ARG A 224 -6.87 -32.19 8.85
N LEU A 225 -7.61 -31.59 7.92
CA LEU A 225 -7.22 -31.52 6.51
C LEU A 225 -5.93 -30.72 6.32
N ALA A 226 -5.88 -29.48 6.81
CA ALA A 226 -4.69 -28.63 6.74
C ALA A 226 -3.47 -29.30 7.42
N THR A 227 -3.69 -30.08 8.47
CA THR A 227 -2.65 -30.84 9.18
C THR A 227 -2.06 -31.96 8.32
N ASN A 228 -2.91 -32.72 7.61
CA ASN A 228 -2.44 -33.72 6.65
C ASN A 228 -1.66 -33.08 5.49
N GLU A 229 -2.13 -31.93 4.98
CA GLU A 229 -1.45 -31.17 3.93
C GLU A 229 -0.11 -30.57 4.40
N ALA A 230 0.00 -30.18 5.68
CA ALA A 230 1.22 -29.69 6.29
C ALA A 230 2.27 -30.81 6.48
N LEU A 231 1.85 -31.98 6.97
CA LEU A 231 2.72 -33.13 7.21
C LEU A 231 3.20 -33.83 5.92
N ALA A 232 2.60 -33.50 4.77
CA ALA A 232 2.99 -34.06 3.47
C ALA A 232 4.14 -33.30 2.75
N GLN A 233 4.64 -32.19 3.32
CA GLN A 233 5.62 -31.28 2.68
C GLN A 233 7.08 -31.59 3.01
#